data_AF-A0A7K6X3H8-F1
#
_entry.id   AF-A0A7K6X3H8-F1
#
_cell.length_a   1.000
_cell.length_b   1.000
_cell.length_c   1.000
_cell.angle_alpha   90.00
_cell.angle_beta   90.00
_cell.angle_gamma   90.00
#
_symmetry.space_group_name_H-M   'P 1'
#
loop_
_entity.id
_entity.type
_entity.pdbx_description
1 polymer ?
#
loop_
_entity_poly.entity_id
_entity_poly.type
_entity_poly.pdbx_seq_one_letter_code
_entity_poly.pdbx_strand_id
1 'polypeptide(L)'
;ASIASTDMGLLLQDDVFVDFFNTFLNLPVFGQTPLYISGMRRWCLWPELPSHLDPSPAAFVAWLEKHRLPHFCKSSLCLHLVLCQKLLGFIRSGEAAELLNWQSADRWLLERCISGSHGMQHFCAFVRGTAGEELIDFWLITERLLGLDESDGSQRDLFLSLVHRLSATHLREGSSVVTFCTTIAGSLPKARHIQSISTRREILSNMQEQALFMIQSYWLPKFFVHCKMGMEEEESCQPLLQEYQERLSQACWQEPPGPSEPLPTMHIRRSQGVSGPYCSQKAKAEIWALVKEGRDTQELKMASFRVKPEKQPGPAGSKEELCLDKDALGSIPQQSEHPAFGGRGGGTFPGRPQSSVEQDLENLWKEKILSDLPPSASLARLPSLKKPVKTLDFLPWVLSAEACAGRPFRDFLQHQNRPVETHLLDLWHDLEEFLPVVLDSNRENSFFLRHLIGEKICKTYLEEDSTEKLPLETRTVVSLWNHLICGEFSPWIFRAQKEICKVLCSLYEEFLATADRTFLQFMGAGTDVPMPKVPGRAAGRGEHFHLSQRMNQSLKLSQALHGTRSLEGVSSKHWQFLAARDLQKGGSMQAEMELLL
;
A
#
# COMPACT_ATOMS: atom_id res chain seq x y z
N ALA A 1 -3.16 10.98 21.59
CA ALA A 1 -2.97 9.96 22.64
C ALA A 1 -2.33 8.75 21.98
N SER A 2 -1.32 8.12 22.59
CA SER A 2 -0.58 7.05 21.92
C SER A 2 -1.35 5.73 21.97
N ILE A 3 -1.66 5.17 20.80
CA ILE A 3 -2.25 3.83 20.65
C ILE A 3 -1.40 2.77 21.37
N ALA A 4 -0.08 2.94 21.42
CA ALA A 4 0.84 2.05 22.12
C ALA A 4 0.72 2.07 23.66
N SER A 5 0.00 3.05 24.23
CA SER A 5 -0.26 3.19 25.68
C SER A 5 -1.69 2.86 26.08
N THR A 6 -2.53 2.44 25.14
CA THR A 6 -3.94 2.09 25.37
C THR A 6 -4.08 0.58 25.47
N ASP A 7 -4.84 0.12 26.47
CA ASP A 7 -5.20 -1.29 26.66
C ASP A 7 -5.87 -1.87 25.41
N MET A 8 -5.44 -3.04 24.94
CA MET A 8 -5.99 -3.64 23.72
C MET A 8 -7.47 -4.00 23.86
N GLY A 9 -7.95 -4.32 25.07
CA GLY A 9 -9.37 -4.56 25.35
C GLY A 9 -10.24 -3.30 25.20
N LEU A 10 -9.67 -2.11 25.36
CA LEU A 10 -10.32 -0.84 25.00
C LEU A 10 -10.24 -0.58 23.48
N LEU A 11 -9.07 -0.78 22.87
CA LEU A 11 -8.88 -0.59 21.42
C LEU A 11 -9.82 -1.47 20.59
N LEU A 12 -10.06 -2.73 21.01
CA LEU A 12 -10.97 -3.67 20.34
C LEU A 12 -12.48 -3.34 20.50
N GLN A 13 -12.83 -2.26 21.20
CA GLN A 13 -14.20 -1.71 21.24
C GLN A 13 -14.44 -0.67 20.16
N ASP A 14 -13.37 -0.11 19.56
CA ASP A 14 -13.46 0.82 18.45
C ASP A 14 -13.45 0.04 17.13
N ASP A 15 -14.62 -0.05 16.49
CA ASP A 15 -14.82 -0.71 15.19
C ASP A 15 -13.89 -0.16 14.08
N VAL A 16 -13.46 1.11 14.18
CA VAL A 16 -12.50 1.72 13.24
C VAL A 16 -11.08 1.22 13.52
N PHE A 17 -10.65 1.16 14.79
CA PHE A 17 -9.37 0.52 15.14
C PHE A 17 -9.35 -0.94 14.67
N VAL A 18 -10.43 -1.69 14.93
CA VAL A 18 -10.56 -3.11 14.56
C VAL A 18 -10.39 -3.30 13.05
N ASP A 19 -10.96 -2.42 12.22
CA ASP A 19 -10.81 -2.47 10.76
C ASP A 19 -9.36 -2.29 10.29
N PHE A 20 -8.68 -1.25 10.77
CA PHE A 20 -7.25 -1.00 10.47
C PHE A 20 -6.35 -2.12 11.01
N PHE A 21 -6.61 -2.61 12.22
CA PHE A 21 -5.81 -3.66 12.84
C PHE A 21 -6.03 -5.03 12.17
N ASN A 22 -7.27 -5.37 11.77
CA ASN A 22 -7.56 -6.53 10.94
C ASN A 22 -6.86 -6.45 9.57
N THR A 23 -6.86 -5.26 8.96
CA THR A 23 -6.14 -5.01 7.70
C THR A 23 -4.64 -5.30 7.87
N PHE A 24 -4.02 -4.79 8.94
CA PHE A 24 -2.62 -5.03 9.28
C PHE A 24 -2.33 -6.52 9.60
N LEU A 25 -3.15 -7.16 10.43
CA LEU A 25 -2.97 -8.54 10.89
C LEU A 25 -3.03 -9.57 9.76
N ASN A 26 -3.61 -9.21 8.61
CA ASN A 26 -3.71 -10.05 7.43
C ASN A 26 -2.59 -9.84 6.39
N LEU A 27 -1.58 -9.02 6.71
CA LEU A 27 -0.43 -8.82 5.84
C LEU A 27 0.35 -10.14 5.66
N PRO A 28 0.73 -10.52 4.42
CA PRO A 28 1.32 -11.83 4.10
C PRO A 28 2.72 -12.05 4.69
N VAL A 29 3.33 -11.05 5.34
CA VAL A 29 4.56 -11.23 6.12
C VAL A 29 4.35 -12.08 7.37
N PHE A 30 3.20 -11.97 8.05
CA PHE A 30 2.94 -12.64 9.33
C PHE A 30 2.59 -14.11 9.17
N GLY A 31 3.16 -14.99 10.01
CA GLY A 31 2.83 -16.42 10.02
C GLY A 31 1.36 -16.67 10.38
N GLN A 32 0.96 -16.22 11.57
CA GLN A 32 -0.42 -16.18 12.05
C GLN A 32 -1.12 -14.91 11.57
N THR A 33 -2.25 -15.05 10.87
CA THR A 33 -3.11 -13.97 10.35
C THR A 33 -4.54 -14.04 10.94
N PRO A 34 -4.72 -13.53 12.17
CA PRO A 34 -6.03 -13.51 12.82
C PRO A 34 -6.98 -12.47 12.21
N LEU A 35 -8.28 -12.69 12.41
CA LEU A 35 -9.36 -11.76 12.07
C LEU A 35 -10.31 -11.65 13.27
N TYR A 36 -10.57 -10.44 13.74
CA TYR A 36 -11.56 -10.14 14.78
C TYR A 36 -12.89 -9.71 14.16
N ILE A 37 -13.99 -10.28 14.64
CA ILE A 37 -15.36 -9.90 14.29
C ILE A 37 -15.96 -9.26 15.55
N SER A 38 -15.95 -7.93 15.63
CA SER A 38 -16.30 -7.19 16.86
C SER A 38 -17.76 -7.39 17.27
N GLY A 39 -18.69 -7.39 16.32
CA GLY A 39 -20.12 -7.68 16.56
C GLY A 39 -20.38 -9.10 17.09
N MET A 40 -19.43 -10.03 16.93
CA MET A 40 -19.48 -11.38 17.51
C MET A 40 -18.47 -11.59 18.65
N ARG A 41 -17.64 -10.58 18.96
CA ARG A 41 -16.46 -10.62 19.86
C ARG A 41 -15.56 -11.85 19.65
N ARG A 42 -15.43 -12.26 18.38
CA ARG A 42 -14.89 -13.55 17.98
C ARG A 42 -13.60 -13.40 17.20
N TRP A 43 -12.59 -14.15 17.60
CA TRP A 43 -11.35 -14.32 16.85
C TRP A 43 -11.42 -15.55 15.93
N CYS A 44 -11.23 -15.32 14.64
CA CYS A 44 -11.00 -16.36 13.63
C CYS A 44 -9.50 -16.41 13.35
N LEU A 45 -8.86 -17.53 13.72
CA LEU A 45 -7.42 -17.72 13.58
C LEU A 45 -7.07 -18.46 12.28
N TRP A 46 -5.98 -18.05 11.63
CA TRP A 46 -5.34 -18.86 10.60
C TRP A 46 -3.81 -18.75 10.67
N PRO A 47 -3.05 -19.87 10.64
CA PRO A 47 -3.55 -21.24 10.70
C PRO A 47 -4.39 -21.55 11.95
N GLU A 48 -5.27 -22.53 11.85
CA GLU A 48 -6.07 -22.97 12.99
C GLU A 48 -5.16 -23.58 14.07
N LEU A 49 -5.53 -23.36 15.34
CA LEU A 49 -4.84 -23.98 16.46
C LEU A 49 -5.12 -25.50 16.51
N PRO A 50 -4.11 -26.33 16.84
CA PRO A 50 -4.32 -27.76 17.10
C PRO A 50 -5.41 -27.97 18.15
N SER A 51 -6.30 -28.94 17.91
CA SER A 51 -7.52 -29.12 18.72
C SER A 51 -7.30 -29.58 20.17
N HIS A 52 -6.04 -29.81 20.57
CA HIS A 52 -5.65 -30.16 21.93
C HIS A 52 -5.29 -28.94 22.80
N LEU A 53 -5.08 -27.76 22.19
CA LEU A 53 -4.88 -26.51 22.92
C LEU A 53 -6.25 -25.92 23.27
N ASP A 54 -6.44 -25.50 24.52
CA ASP A 54 -7.59 -24.67 24.91
C ASP A 54 -7.14 -23.20 24.97
N PRO A 55 -7.41 -22.40 23.93
CA PRO A 55 -6.78 -21.11 23.76
C PRO A 55 -7.40 -20.05 24.68
N SER A 56 -6.62 -19.54 25.63
CA SER A 56 -7.01 -18.39 26.45
C SER A 56 -7.09 -17.11 25.59
N PRO A 57 -8.26 -16.44 25.51
CA PRO A 57 -8.39 -15.16 24.81
C PRO A 57 -7.48 -14.07 25.40
N ALA A 58 -7.28 -14.07 26.72
CA ALA A 58 -6.38 -13.13 27.39
C ALA A 58 -4.91 -13.36 27.02
N ALA A 59 -4.46 -14.62 26.93
CA ALA A 59 -3.10 -14.93 26.48
C ALA A 59 -2.89 -14.55 25.01
N PHE A 60 -3.92 -14.73 24.16
CA PHE A 60 -3.87 -14.30 22.77
C PHE A 60 -3.80 -12.77 22.62
N VAL A 61 -4.58 -12.02 23.41
CA VAL A 61 -4.51 -10.55 23.45
C VAL A 61 -3.13 -10.08 23.91
N ALA A 62 -2.57 -10.65 24.98
CA ALA A 62 -1.22 -10.33 25.46
C ALA A 62 -0.13 -10.65 24.40
N TRP A 63 -0.31 -11.68 23.59
CA TRP A 63 0.56 -11.95 22.44
C TRP A 63 0.43 -10.89 21.35
N LEU A 64 -0.78 -10.42 21.04
CA LEU A 64 -0.99 -9.31 20.09
C LEU A 64 -0.36 -8.01 20.58
N GLU A 65 -0.54 -7.65 21.86
CA GLU A 65 0.06 -6.48 22.49
C GLU A 65 1.60 -6.52 22.43
N LYS A 66 2.21 -7.70 22.63
CA LYS A 66 3.66 -7.86 22.62
C LYS A 66 4.27 -7.98 21.21
N HIS A 67 3.58 -8.63 20.28
CA HIS A 67 4.17 -9.09 19.01
C HIS A 67 3.45 -8.58 17.73
N ARG A 68 2.40 -7.76 17.85
CA ARG A 68 1.69 -7.15 16.72
C ARG A 68 1.46 -5.65 16.90
N LEU A 69 0.99 -5.20 18.05
CA LEU A 69 0.70 -3.78 18.31
C LEU A 69 1.92 -2.84 18.11
N PRO A 70 3.16 -3.18 18.54
CA PRO A 70 4.31 -2.28 18.36
C PRO A 70 4.65 -2.08 16.88
N HIS A 71 4.51 -3.14 16.08
CA HIS A 71 4.70 -3.09 14.63
C HIS A 71 3.55 -2.37 13.92
N PHE A 72 2.31 -2.51 14.41
CA PHE A 72 1.19 -1.71 13.92
C PHE A 72 1.45 -0.22 14.13
N CYS A 73 1.89 0.20 15.32
CA CYS A 73 2.25 1.60 15.60
C CYS A 73 3.38 2.14 14.69
N LYS A 74 4.29 1.28 14.21
CA LYS A 74 5.31 1.63 13.19
C LYS A 74 4.76 1.72 11.75
N SER A 75 3.58 1.20 11.45
CA SER A 75 3.00 1.12 10.09
C SER A 75 2.41 2.43 9.57
N SER A 76 2.26 2.58 8.25
CA SER A 76 1.49 3.69 7.65
C SER A 76 -0.01 3.60 7.98
N LEU A 77 -0.54 2.37 8.13
CA LEU A 77 -1.93 2.15 8.52
C LEU A 77 -2.27 2.80 9.86
N CYS A 78 -1.37 2.75 10.85
CA CYS A 78 -1.60 3.41 12.13
C CYS A 78 -1.63 4.93 12.02
N LEU A 79 -0.81 5.56 11.17
CA LEU A 79 -0.91 7.00 10.92
C LEU A 79 -2.24 7.37 10.26
N HIS A 80 -2.71 6.56 9.30
CA HIS A 80 -4.00 6.74 8.64
C HIS A 80 -5.18 6.51 9.60
N LEU A 81 -5.06 5.60 10.57
CA LEU A 81 -6.01 5.46 11.66
C LEU A 81 -6.04 6.74 12.52
N VAL A 82 -4.88 7.29 12.92
CA VAL A 82 -4.85 8.54 13.70
C VAL A 82 -5.48 9.70 12.92
N LEU A 83 -5.18 9.82 11.62
CA LEU A 83 -5.83 10.80 10.75
C LEU A 83 -7.34 10.57 10.66
N CYS A 84 -7.79 9.34 10.42
CA CYS A 84 -9.20 8.95 10.39
C CYS A 84 -9.92 9.37 11.69
N GLN A 85 -9.32 9.09 12.86
CA GLN A 85 -9.85 9.50 14.16
C GLN A 85 -9.91 11.03 14.33
N LYS A 86 -8.94 11.78 13.79
CA LYS A 86 -8.99 13.25 13.75
C LYS A 86 -10.11 13.77 12.84
N LEU A 87 -10.41 13.10 11.72
CA LEU A 87 -11.53 13.46 10.85
C LEU A 87 -12.88 13.10 11.51
N LEU A 88 -13.01 11.91 12.08
CA LEU A 88 -14.22 11.47 12.81
C LEU A 88 -14.50 12.36 14.04
N GLY A 89 -13.48 12.72 14.81
CA GLY A 89 -13.61 13.66 15.92
C GLY A 89 -14.12 15.04 15.48
N PHE A 90 -13.68 15.52 14.31
CA PHE A 90 -14.20 16.76 13.73
C PHE A 90 -15.66 16.61 13.27
N ILE A 91 -16.01 15.54 12.55
CA ILE A 91 -17.40 15.26 12.10
C ILE A 91 -18.36 15.17 13.29
N ARG A 92 -17.94 14.57 14.40
CA ARG A 92 -18.74 14.44 15.63
C ARG A 92 -18.90 15.75 16.39
N SER A 93 -17.98 16.71 16.22
CA SER A 93 -18.01 17.98 16.96
C SER A 93 -19.20 18.86 16.58
N GLY A 94 -19.81 19.53 17.57
CA GLY A 94 -20.89 20.50 17.34
C GLY A 94 -20.42 21.72 16.55
N GLU A 95 -19.22 22.22 16.84
CA GLU A 95 -18.61 23.38 16.18
C GLU A 95 -18.44 23.17 14.67
N ALA A 96 -17.96 22.00 14.23
CA ALA A 96 -17.87 21.67 12.81
C ALA A 96 -19.25 21.51 12.16
N ALA A 97 -20.20 20.90 12.87
CA ALA A 97 -21.57 20.71 12.37
C ALA A 97 -22.27 22.05 12.12
N GLU A 98 -22.08 23.04 13.01
CA GLU A 98 -22.57 24.41 12.82
C GLU A 98 -21.81 25.12 11.68
N LEU A 99 -20.47 25.07 11.67
CA LEU A 99 -19.62 25.73 10.66
C LEU A 99 -19.92 25.26 9.24
N LEU A 100 -20.21 23.97 9.05
CA LEU A 100 -20.43 23.32 7.75
C LEU A 100 -21.91 23.03 7.48
N ASN A 101 -22.82 23.44 8.38
CA ASN A 101 -24.27 23.23 8.30
C ASN A 101 -24.67 21.75 8.07
N TRP A 102 -24.00 20.83 8.79
CA TRP A 102 -24.25 19.38 8.70
C TRP A 102 -25.34 18.92 9.67
N GLN A 103 -26.33 18.19 9.14
CA GLN A 103 -27.36 17.54 9.95
C GLN A 103 -26.83 16.26 10.61
N SER A 104 -27.60 15.67 11.53
CA SER A 104 -27.28 14.35 12.12
C SER A 104 -27.14 13.25 11.06
N ALA A 105 -28.00 13.26 10.04
CA ALA A 105 -27.93 12.33 8.91
C ALA A 105 -26.67 12.52 8.05
N ASP A 106 -26.25 13.77 7.84
CA ASP A 106 -25.03 14.08 7.07
C ASP A 106 -23.77 13.59 7.79
N ARG A 107 -23.68 13.86 9.09
CA ARG A 107 -22.60 13.36 9.95
C ARG A 107 -22.55 11.84 9.94
N TRP A 108 -23.68 11.16 10.13
CA TRP A 108 -23.76 9.70 10.05
C TRP A 108 -23.26 9.15 8.71
N LEU A 109 -23.71 9.70 7.59
CA LEU A 109 -23.30 9.22 6.27
C LEU A 109 -21.81 9.48 6.02
N LEU A 110 -21.32 10.67 6.37
CA LEU A 110 -19.91 11.03 6.23
C LEU A 110 -18.99 10.17 7.10
N GLU A 111 -19.39 9.87 8.34
CA GLU A 111 -18.70 8.90 9.20
C GLU A 111 -18.65 7.52 8.55
N ARG A 112 -19.76 7.02 7.96
CA ARG A 112 -19.76 5.76 7.21
C ARG A 112 -18.86 5.77 5.97
N CYS A 113 -18.73 6.91 5.30
CA CYS A 113 -17.83 7.05 4.15
C CYS A 113 -16.34 7.00 4.57
N ILE A 114 -15.94 7.80 5.56
CA ILE A 114 -14.51 7.99 5.91
C ILE A 114 -13.95 6.89 6.82
N SER A 115 -14.78 6.21 7.61
CA SER A 115 -14.33 5.20 8.58
C SER A 115 -13.57 4.04 7.92
N GLY A 116 -12.62 3.45 8.64
CA GLY A 116 -11.88 2.26 8.21
C GLY A 116 -10.88 2.47 7.07
N SER A 117 -10.10 1.43 6.77
CA SER A 117 -9.00 1.45 5.81
C SER A 117 -9.47 1.73 4.38
N HIS A 118 -10.58 1.11 3.93
CA HIS A 118 -11.20 1.44 2.63
C HIS A 118 -11.73 2.89 2.56
N GLY A 119 -12.21 3.45 3.68
CA GLY A 119 -12.75 4.82 3.71
C GLY A 119 -11.64 5.85 3.54
N MET A 120 -10.54 5.67 4.26
CA MET A 120 -9.32 6.45 4.07
C MET A 120 -8.68 6.22 2.68
N GLN A 121 -8.68 5.00 2.15
CA GLN A 121 -8.17 4.74 0.79
C GLN A 121 -8.97 5.53 -0.24
N HIS A 122 -10.29 5.51 -0.14
CA HIS A 122 -11.20 6.24 -1.02
C HIS A 122 -11.01 7.76 -0.89
N PHE A 123 -10.85 8.29 0.32
CA PHE A 123 -10.53 9.70 0.54
C PHE A 123 -9.18 10.12 -0.07
N CYS A 124 -8.12 9.31 0.13
CA CYS A 124 -6.82 9.55 -0.48
C CYS A 124 -6.87 9.46 -2.02
N ALA A 125 -7.67 8.54 -2.58
CA ALA A 125 -7.90 8.44 -4.03
C ALA A 125 -8.65 9.67 -4.58
N PHE A 126 -9.63 10.21 -3.83
CA PHE A 126 -10.38 11.42 -4.20
C PHE A 126 -9.50 12.68 -4.24
N VAL A 127 -8.57 12.86 -3.29
CA VAL A 127 -7.69 14.04 -3.27
C VAL A 127 -6.45 13.91 -4.16
N ARG A 128 -6.25 12.76 -4.83
CA ARG A 128 -5.05 12.48 -5.63
C ARG A 128 -4.84 13.51 -6.74
N GLY A 129 -3.60 13.97 -6.91
CA GLY A 129 -3.21 14.98 -7.90
C GLY A 129 -3.67 16.39 -7.54
N THR A 130 -4.13 16.61 -6.30
CA THR A 130 -4.54 17.92 -5.79
C THR A 130 -3.70 18.34 -4.59
N ALA A 131 -3.82 19.60 -4.19
CA ALA A 131 -3.24 20.10 -2.94
C ALA A 131 -3.72 19.33 -1.68
N GLY A 132 -4.84 18.59 -1.74
CA GLY A 132 -5.29 17.73 -0.66
C GLY A 132 -4.36 16.53 -0.43
N GLU A 133 -3.78 15.95 -1.48
CA GLU A 133 -2.75 14.91 -1.37
C GLU A 133 -1.50 15.48 -0.69
N GLU A 134 -1.01 16.65 -1.11
CA GLU A 134 0.17 17.28 -0.51
C GLU A 134 -0.02 17.60 0.99
N LEU A 135 -1.25 17.98 1.40
CA LEU A 135 -1.57 18.25 2.80
C LEU A 135 -1.64 16.95 3.63
N ILE A 136 -2.20 15.87 3.11
CA ILE A 136 -2.25 14.57 3.78
C ILE A 136 -0.85 14.00 3.94
N ASP A 137 -0.05 13.96 2.87
CA ASP A 137 1.34 13.47 2.90
C ASP A 137 2.19 14.27 3.90
N PHE A 138 2.10 15.60 3.87
CA PHE A 138 2.76 16.46 4.84
C PHE A 138 2.32 16.17 6.28
N TRP A 139 1.02 16.02 6.52
CA TRP A 139 0.47 15.73 7.84
C TRP A 139 0.98 14.39 8.39
N LEU A 140 0.98 13.33 7.57
CA LEU A 140 1.42 11.98 7.94
C LEU A 140 2.92 11.92 8.23
N ILE A 141 3.75 12.54 7.39
CA ILE A 141 5.20 12.60 7.58
C ILE A 141 5.53 13.41 8.85
N THR A 142 4.81 14.51 9.08
CA THR A 142 5.02 15.35 10.27
C THR A 142 4.54 14.67 11.55
N GLU A 143 3.39 13.99 11.56
CA GLU A 143 2.92 13.19 12.70
C GLU A 143 3.95 12.15 13.11
N ARG A 144 4.53 11.44 12.12
CA ARG A 144 5.61 10.48 12.37
C ARG A 144 6.84 11.15 12.96
N LEU A 145 7.30 12.25 12.36
CA LEU A 145 8.50 12.97 12.77
C LEU A 145 8.38 13.52 14.21
N LEU A 146 7.21 14.09 14.55
CA LEU A 146 6.92 14.59 15.90
C LEU A 146 6.81 13.45 16.93
N GLY A 147 6.37 12.26 16.50
CA GLY A 147 6.32 11.06 17.33
C GLY A 147 7.68 10.37 17.59
N LEU A 148 8.75 10.75 16.89
CA LEU A 148 10.10 10.20 17.15
C LEU A 148 10.75 10.84 18.39
N ASP A 149 11.49 10.01 19.13
CA ASP A 149 12.35 10.45 20.22
C ASP A 149 13.71 10.93 19.65
N GLU A 150 13.99 12.23 19.76
CA GLU A 150 15.24 12.84 19.30
C GLU A 150 16.48 12.34 20.09
N SER A 151 16.28 11.73 21.26
CA SER A 151 17.34 11.14 22.07
C SER A 151 17.63 9.67 21.73
N ASP A 152 16.74 9.00 21.00
CA ASP A 152 16.94 7.62 20.55
C ASP A 152 17.83 7.58 19.29
N GLY A 153 19.11 7.25 19.51
CA GLY A 153 20.09 7.09 18.43
C GLY A 153 19.69 6.06 17.36
N SER A 154 18.81 5.09 17.66
CA SER A 154 18.32 4.11 16.69
C SER A 154 17.28 4.67 15.71
N GLN A 155 16.66 5.81 16.03
CA GLN A 155 15.67 6.48 15.18
C GLN A 155 16.27 7.61 14.34
N ARG A 156 17.56 7.93 14.51
CA ARG A 156 18.25 9.06 13.87
C ARG A 156 18.18 9.02 12.35
N ASP A 157 18.38 7.86 11.72
CA ASP A 157 18.37 7.73 10.26
C ASP A 157 16.96 7.91 9.69
N LEU A 158 15.94 7.41 10.39
CA LEU A 158 14.54 7.63 10.05
C LEU A 158 14.17 9.11 10.18
N PHE A 159 14.58 9.77 11.26
CA PHE A 159 14.40 11.21 11.47
C PHE A 159 14.99 12.03 10.31
N LEU A 160 16.27 11.78 9.96
CA LEU A 160 16.95 12.47 8.86
C LEU A 160 16.27 12.20 7.52
N SER A 161 15.88 10.96 7.24
CA SER A 161 15.17 10.59 6.01
C SER A 161 13.82 11.31 5.87
N LEU A 162 13.05 11.46 6.96
CA LEU A 162 11.77 12.17 6.96
C LEU A 162 11.97 13.68 6.78
N VAL A 163 12.97 14.28 7.44
CA VAL A 163 13.31 15.71 7.28
C VAL A 163 13.77 16.04 5.85
N HIS A 164 14.59 15.18 5.24
CA HIS A 164 15.00 15.35 3.84
C HIS A 164 13.80 15.20 2.89
N ARG A 165 12.91 14.23 3.14
CA ARG A 165 11.69 14.06 2.34
C ARG A 165 10.78 15.28 2.42
N LEU A 166 10.46 15.77 3.63
CA LEU A 166 9.69 17.01 3.84
C LEU A 166 10.30 18.20 3.09
N SER A 167 11.63 18.36 3.17
CA SER A 167 12.37 19.44 2.50
C SER A 167 12.26 19.36 0.97
N ALA A 168 12.34 18.16 0.40
CA ALA A 168 12.30 17.95 -1.05
C ALA A 168 10.89 18.07 -1.66
N THR A 169 9.83 17.79 -0.89
CA THR A 169 8.45 17.73 -1.38
C THR A 169 7.55 18.87 -0.88
N HIS A 170 7.47 19.12 0.44
CA HIS A 170 6.43 19.95 1.05
C HIS A 170 6.91 21.29 1.61
N LEU A 171 8.20 21.45 1.93
CA LEU A 171 8.77 22.67 2.55
C LEU A 171 9.55 23.54 1.55
N ARG A 172 9.14 23.52 0.29
CA ARG A 172 9.78 24.23 -0.83
C ARG A 172 8.89 25.32 -1.42
N GLU A 173 9.50 26.28 -2.11
CA GLU A 173 8.78 27.31 -2.85
C GLU A 173 7.85 26.68 -3.89
N GLY A 174 6.63 27.20 -4.01
CA GLY A 174 5.56 26.64 -4.86
C GLY A 174 4.81 25.44 -4.26
N SER A 175 5.19 24.90 -3.10
CA SER A 175 4.37 23.87 -2.42
C SER A 175 3.04 24.45 -1.92
N SER A 176 1.97 23.65 -2.03
CA SER A 176 0.67 24.02 -1.46
C SER A 176 0.76 24.25 0.05
N VAL A 177 1.53 23.43 0.76
CA VAL A 177 1.71 23.50 2.23
C VAL A 177 2.29 24.85 2.65
N VAL A 178 3.41 25.27 2.03
CA VAL A 178 4.04 26.57 2.29
C VAL A 178 3.07 27.71 1.94
N THR A 179 2.37 27.61 0.82
CA THR A 179 1.41 28.63 0.35
C THR A 179 0.26 28.83 1.35
N PHE A 180 -0.35 27.75 1.85
CA PHE A 180 -1.44 27.83 2.83
C PHE A 180 -0.95 28.32 4.20
N CYS A 181 0.15 27.76 4.72
CA CYS A 181 0.67 28.14 6.03
C CYS A 181 1.13 29.61 6.09
N THR A 182 1.73 30.14 5.02
CA THR A 182 2.16 31.56 4.95
C THR A 182 0.99 32.51 4.77
N THR A 183 -0.01 32.16 3.94
CA THR A 183 -1.19 33.01 3.69
C THR A 183 -2.00 33.22 4.97
N ILE A 184 -2.20 32.15 5.77
CA ILE A 184 -3.04 32.23 6.98
C ILE A 184 -2.31 32.94 8.13
N ALA A 185 -0.99 32.80 8.24
CA ALA A 185 -0.17 33.56 9.20
C ALA A 185 -0.29 35.09 9.04
N GLY A 186 -0.62 35.59 7.84
CA GLY A 186 -0.91 37.01 7.61
C GLY A 186 -2.29 37.49 8.10
N SER A 187 -3.19 36.57 8.46
CA SER A 187 -4.60 36.85 8.78
C SER A 187 -4.97 36.70 10.26
N LEU A 188 -4.07 36.15 11.09
CA LEU A 188 -4.34 35.92 12.51
C LEU A 188 -4.44 37.26 13.29
N PRO A 189 -5.47 37.45 14.15
CA PRO A 189 -5.53 38.62 15.02
C PRO A 189 -4.30 38.73 15.91
N LYS A 190 -3.77 39.94 16.12
CA LYS A 190 -2.60 40.22 16.96
C LYS A 190 -2.88 39.94 18.46
N ALA A 191 -2.92 38.67 18.83
CA ALA A 191 -3.08 38.21 20.20
C ALA A 191 -1.74 38.24 20.95
N ARG A 192 -1.40 39.43 21.47
CA ARG A 192 -0.57 39.72 22.66
C ARG A 192 0.75 38.93 22.86
N HIS A 193 1.86 39.67 22.76
CA HIS A 193 3.15 39.37 23.40
C HIS A 193 3.73 37.96 23.22
N ILE A 194 4.21 37.66 22.01
CA ILE A 194 5.14 36.55 21.79
C ILE A 194 6.57 37.07 21.92
N GLN A 195 7.13 36.97 23.12
CA GLN A 195 8.56 36.72 23.28
C GLN A 195 8.77 35.20 23.20
N SER A 196 9.03 34.64 22.02
CA SER A 196 9.56 33.28 21.93
C SER A 196 10.44 33.09 20.70
N ILE A 197 11.57 32.42 20.92
CA ILE A 197 12.33 31.76 19.87
C ILE A 197 11.58 30.45 19.63
N SER A 198 10.69 30.41 18.63
CA SER A 198 9.94 29.20 18.30
C SER A 198 10.90 28.10 17.81
N THR A 199 10.82 26.90 18.37
CA THR A 199 11.66 25.79 17.91
C THR A 199 11.20 25.25 16.56
N ARG A 200 12.08 24.56 15.81
CA ARG A 200 11.71 23.90 14.55
C ARG A 200 10.55 22.92 14.72
N ARG A 201 10.48 22.25 15.87
CA ARG A 201 9.44 21.30 16.25
C ARG A 201 8.08 22.00 16.44
N GLU A 202 8.05 23.15 17.11
CA GLU A 202 6.84 23.98 17.23
C GLU A 202 6.34 24.50 15.88
N ILE A 203 7.26 24.98 15.01
CA ILE A 203 6.89 25.46 13.66
C ILE A 203 6.21 24.33 12.87
N LEU A 204 6.78 23.12 12.88
CA LEU A 204 6.19 21.96 12.20
C LEU A 204 4.84 21.57 12.80
N SER A 205 4.69 21.59 14.14
CA SER A 205 3.42 21.34 14.83
C SER A 205 2.33 22.32 14.39
N ASN A 206 2.63 23.62 14.36
CA ASN A 206 1.68 24.66 13.95
C ASN A 206 1.28 24.51 12.47
N MET A 207 2.24 24.18 11.59
CA MET A 207 1.96 23.89 10.18
C MET A 207 1.10 22.63 10.02
N GLN A 208 1.33 21.59 10.84
CA GLN A 208 0.56 20.35 10.83
C GLN A 208 -0.89 20.57 11.26
N GLU A 209 -1.13 21.35 12.31
CA GLU A 209 -2.48 21.74 12.74
C GLU A 209 -3.19 22.54 11.65
N GLN A 210 -2.49 23.47 11.00
CA GLN A 210 -3.06 24.25 9.90
C GLN A 210 -3.41 23.38 8.68
N ALA A 211 -2.58 22.38 8.36
CA ALA A 211 -2.85 21.41 7.30
C ALA A 211 -4.06 20.54 7.65
N LEU A 212 -4.15 20.04 8.89
CA LEU A 212 -5.29 19.26 9.37
C LEU A 212 -6.60 20.06 9.28
N PHE A 213 -6.58 21.33 9.69
CA PHE A 213 -7.75 22.21 9.59
C PHE A 213 -8.20 22.38 8.13
N MET A 214 -7.28 22.50 7.17
CA MET A 214 -7.63 22.58 5.74
C MET A 214 -8.19 21.25 5.20
N ILE A 215 -7.67 20.10 5.64
CA ILE A 215 -8.22 18.78 5.30
C ILE A 215 -9.67 18.67 5.82
N GLN A 216 -9.90 19.07 7.07
CA GLN A 216 -11.21 19.01 7.75
C GLN A 216 -12.25 20.00 7.21
N SER A 217 -11.86 21.26 6.94
CA SER A 217 -12.79 22.34 6.57
C SER A 217 -13.02 22.49 5.06
N TYR A 218 -12.10 22.00 4.21
CA TYR A 218 -12.19 22.18 2.76
C TYR A 218 -12.26 20.86 1.98
N TRP A 219 -11.39 19.89 2.27
CA TRP A 219 -11.34 18.64 1.50
C TRP A 219 -12.41 17.64 1.93
N LEU A 220 -12.66 17.52 3.23
CA LEU A 220 -13.66 16.60 3.79
C LEU A 220 -15.12 16.94 3.35
N PRO A 221 -15.58 18.21 3.32
CA PRO A 221 -16.91 18.54 2.78
C PRO A 221 -17.02 18.28 1.28
N LYS A 222 -15.95 18.52 0.51
CA LYS A 222 -15.91 18.18 -0.93
C LYS A 222 -15.98 16.68 -1.16
N PHE A 223 -15.28 15.89 -0.34
CA PHE A 223 -15.38 14.43 -0.36
C PHE A 223 -16.79 13.95 0.00
N PHE A 224 -17.47 14.60 0.95
CA PHE A 224 -18.86 14.27 1.27
C PHE A 224 -19.81 14.48 0.07
N VAL A 225 -19.68 15.61 -0.62
CA VAL A 225 -20.46 15.88 -1.86
C VAL A 225 -20.14 14.84 -2.93
N HIS A 226 -18.86 14.49 -3.12
CA HIS A 226 -18.45 13.41 -4.03
C HIS A 226 -19.07 12.06 -3.65
N CYS A 227 -19.11 11.71 -2.36
CA CYS A 227 -19.75 10.49 -1.88
C CYS A 227 -21.23 10.45 -2.21
N LYS A 228 -21.98 11.53 -1.97
CA LYS A 228 -23.42 11.56 -2.28
C LYS A 228 -23.69 11.33 -3.77
N MET A 229 -22.97 12.04 -4.65
CA MET A 229 -23.12 11.87 -6.10
C MET A 229 -22.77 10.45 -6.56
N GLY A 230 -21.64 9.89 -6.10
CA GLY A 230 -21.24 8.52 -6.48
C GLY A 230 -22.16 7.42 -5.94
N MET A 231 -22.78 7.64 -4.77
CA MET A 231 -23.80 6.74 -4.25
C MET A 231 -25.13 6.83 -5.00
N GLU A 232 -25.48 8.01 -5.53
CA GLU A 232 -26.66 8.21 -6.39
C GLU A 232 -26.49 7.52 -7.77
N GLU A 233 -25.25 7.40 -8.27
CA GLU A 233 -24.91 6.72 -9.52
C GLU A 233 -24.82 5.19 -9.42
N GLU A 234 -24.43 4.63 -8.26
CA GLU A 234 -24.20 3.18 -8.09
C GLU A 234 -25.40 2.45 -7.47
N GLU A 235 -26.00 1.49 -8.20
CA GLU A 235 -27.17 0.72 -7.75
C GLU A 235 -26.96 -0.02 -6.42
N SER A 236 -25.74 -0.48 -6.11
CA SER A 236 -25.47 -1.17 -4.83
C SER A 236 -25.64 -0.25 -3.61
N CYS A 237 -25.54 1.06 -3.78
CA CYS A 237 -25.64 2.05 -2.70
C CYS A 237 -27.09 2.44 -2.34
N GLN A 238 -28.08 1.98 -3.10
CA GLN A 238 -29.50 2.32 -2.87
C GLN A 238 -29.99 2.04 -1.43
N PRO A 239 -29.63 0.92 -0.76
CA PRO A 239 -30.04 0.70 0.64
C PRO A 239 -29.47 1.75 1.61
N LEU A 240 -28.22 2.21 1.40
CA LEU A 240 -27.59 3.25 2.22
C LEU A 240 -28.21 4.63 1.96
N LEU A 241 -28.58 4.93 0.71
CA LEU A 241 -29.31 6.15 0.37
C LEU A 241 -30.70 6.17 0.99
N GLN A 242 -31.40 5.03 1.01
CA GLN A 242 -32.69 4.93 1.69
C GLN A 242 -32.54 5.19 3.20
N GLU A 243 -31.58 4.54 3.88
CA GLU A 243 -31.33 4.79 5.31
C GLU A 243 -30.97 6.27 5.57
N TYR A 244 -30.19 6.91 4.69
CA TYR A 244 -29.88 8.34 4.78
C TYR A 244 -31.13 9.23 4.62
N GLN A 245 -32.04 8.91 3.67
CA GLN A 245 -33.31 9.65 3.49
C GLN A 245 -34.26 9.47 4.69
N GLU A 246 -34.34 8.27 5.25
CA GLU A 246 -35.08 7.99 6.49
C GLU A 246 -34.46 8.75 7.69
N ARG A 247 -33.14 8.89 7.72
CA ARG A 247 -32.42 9.69 8.74
C ARG A 247 -32.63 11.19 8.59
N LEU A 248 -32.65 11.72 7.37
CA LEU A 248 -33.00 13.13 7.11
C LEU A 248 -34.45 13.45 7.50
N SER A 249 -35.36 12.50 7.30
CA SER A 249 -36.80 12.69 7.56
C SER A 249 -37.16 12.66 9.05
N GLN A 250 -36.27 12.18 9.92
CA GLN A 250 -36.51 12.06 11.37
C GLN A 250 -35.72 13.10 12.15
N ALA A 251 -36.42 14.13 12.64
CA ALA A 251 -35.83 15.27 13.34
C ALA A 251 -35.13 14.96 14.68
N CYS A 252 -35.23 13.72 15.20
CA CYS A 252 -34.55 13.30 16.42
C CYS A 252 -34.31 11.79 16.43
N TRP A 253 -33.28 11.32 15.71
CA TRP A 253 -32.68 10.03 16.01
C TRP A 253 -31.94 10.13 17.34
N GLN A 254 -32.52 9.55 18.39
CA GLN A 254 -31.70 9.10 19.51
C GLN A 254 -30.94 7.85 19.06
N GLU A 255 -29.66 7.75 19.45
CA GLU A 255 -28.97 6.46 19.36
C GLU A 255 -29.79 5.40 20.12
N PRO A 256 -29.87 4.15 19.61
CA PRO A 256 -30.45 3.06 20.38
C PRO A 256 -29.77 3.01 21.75
N PRO A 257 -30.51 2.84 22.86
CA PRO A 257 -29.90 2.74 24.18
C PRO A 257 -28.80 1.68 24.15
N GLY A 258 -27.55 2.11 24.36
CA GLY A 258 -26.39 1.23 24.26
C GLY A 258 -26.64 0.01 25.15
N PRO A 259 -26.55 -1.23 24.63
CA PRO A 259 -26.99 -2.40 25.36
C PRO A 259 -26.17 -2.57 26.62
N SER A 260 -26.79 -2.27 27.77
CA SER A 260 -26.25 -2.45 29.11
C SER A 260 -26.32 -3.91 29.56
N GLU A 261 -26.06 -4.83 28.64
CA GLU A 261 -25.78 -6.22 28.95
C GLU A 261 -24.32 -6.34 29.44
N PRO A 262 -24.06 -7.23 30.43
CA PRO A 262 -22.68 -7.50 30.85
C PRO A 262 -21.87 -8.01 29.66
N LEU A 263 -20.83 -7.26 29.31
CA LEU A 263 -19.97 -7.48 28.14
C LEU A 263 -19.64 -8.97 27.93
N PRO A 264 -20.17 -9.63 26.88
CA PRO A 264 -19.83 -11.02 26.59
C PRO A 264 -18.33 -11.19 26.41
N THR A 265 -17.77 -12.22 27.05
CA THR A 265 -16.33 -12.52 27.03
C THR A 265 -15.89 -12.84 25.61
N MET A 266 -14.79 -12.22 25.16
CA MET A 266 -14.17 -12.53 23.86
C MET A 266 -13.83 -14.01 23.76
N HIS A 267 -14.01 -14.61 22.58
CA HIS A 267 -13.71 -16.03 22.36
C HIS A 267 -12.98 -16.30 21.05
N ILE A 268 -12.19 -17.39 21.05
CA ILE A 268 -11.45 -17.88 19.89
C ILE A 268 -12.26 -19.00 19.24
N ARG A 269 -12.43 -18.95 17.92
CA ARG A 269 -13.08 -20.01 17.15
C ARG A 269 -12.27 -21.30 17.27
N ARG A 270 -12.87 -22.34 17.86
CA ARG A 270 -12.26 -23.68 17.98
C ARG A 270 -12.11 -24.33 16.59
N SER A 271 -11.00 -25.03 16.41
CA SER A 271 -10.67 -25.77 15.19
C SER A 271 -11.53 -27.03 15.05
N GLN A 272 -11.85 -27.41 13.81
CA GLN A 272 -12.64 -28.62 13.52
C GLN A 272 -11.77 -29.74 12.96
N GLY A 273 -11.03 -30.41 13.86
CA GLY A 273 -10.31 -31.64 13.53
C GLY A 273 -8.89 -31.45 12.98
N VAL A 274 -8.23 -30.32 13.30
CA VAL A 274 -6.81 -30.11 12.99
C VAL A 274 -5.94 -30.82 14.04
N SER A 275 -5.46 -32.01 13.68
CA SER A 275 -4.62 -32.91 14.49
C SER A 275 -3.11 -32.76 14.26
N GLY A 276 -2.70 -31.99 13.24
CA GLY A 276 -1.29 -31.82 12.87
C GLY A 276 -0.53 -30.83 13.75
N PRO A 277 0.81 -30.86 13.74
CA PRO A 277 1.62 -29.81 14.36
C PRO A 277 1.35 -28.47 13.65
N TYR A 278 1.18 -27.41 14.44
CA TYR A 278 1.00 -26.05 13.93
C TYR A 278 2.27 -25.59 13.20
N CYS A 279 2.11 -25.07 11.98
CA CYS A 279 3.21 -24.59 11.14
C CYS A 279 2.69 -23.59 10.10
N SER A 280 2.99 -22.31 10.26
CA SER A 280 2.57 -21.25 9.33
C SER A 280 3.31 -21.34 7.99
N GLN A 281 4.59 -21.74 7.98
CA GLN A 281 5.35 -21.98 6.75
C GLN A 281 4.65 -23.00 5.83
N LYS A 282 4.21 -24.14 6.38
CA LYS A 282 3.50 -25.18 5.61
C LYS A 282 2.16 -24.66 5.09
N ALA A 283 1.37 -24.07 5.98
CA ALA A 283 0.03 -23.58 5.64
C ALA A 283 0.09 -22.48 4.56
N LYS A 284 1.11 -21.61 4.61
CA LYS A 284 1.37 -20.60 3.57
C LYS A 284 1.75 -21.23 2.23
N ALA A 285 2.64 -22.22 2.23
CA ALA A 285 3.03 -22.93 1.00
C ALA A 285 1.83 -23.59 0.28
N GLU A 286 0.80 -24.02 1.04
CA GLU A 286 -0.44 -24.55 0.48
C GLU A 286 -1.29 -23.46 -0.22
N ILE A 287 -1.35 -22.23 0.31
CA ILE A 287 -2.00 -21.10 -0.38
C ILE A 287 -1.24 -20.75 -1.67
N TRP A 288 0.10 -20.71 -1.63
CA TRP A 288 0.91 -20.23 -2.75
C TRP A 288 0.90 -21.16 -3.96
N ALA A 289 0.73 -22.46 -3.73
CA ALA A 289 0.47 -23.42 -4.81
C ALA A 289 -0.76 -23.00 -5.63
N LEU A 290 -1.86 -22.63 -4.97
CA LEU A 290 -3.11 -22.23 -5.62
C LEU A 290 -3.00 -20.88 -6.33
N VAL A 291 -2.29 -19.90 -5.74
CA VAL A 291 -2.04 -18.59 -6.39
C VAL A 291 -1.20 -18.75 -7.66
N LYS A 292 -0.26 -19.70 -7.66
CA LYS A 292 0.57 -20.01 -8.85
C LYS A 292 -0.25 -20.70 -9.93
N GLU A 293 -1.00 -21.75 -9.59
CA GLU A 293 -1.94 -22.43 -10.52
C GLU A 293 -2.95 -21.45 -11.15
N GLY A 294 -3.44 -20.46 -10.38
CA GLY A 294 -4.32 -19.41 -10.88
C GLY A 294 -3.67 -18.51 -11.93
N ARG A 295 -2.44 -18.03 -11.69
CA ARG A 295 -1.67 -17.24 -12.66
C ARG A 295 -1.33 -18.03 -13.92
N ASP A 296 -0.80 -19.23 -13.76
CA ASP A 296 -0.44 -20.10 -14.90
C ASP A 296 -1.68 -20.42 -15.77
N THR A 297 -2.86 -20.61 -15.15
CA THR A 297 -4.14 -20.83 -15.86
C THR A 297 -4.66 -19.57 -16.55
N GLN A 298 -4.47 -18.39 -15.94
CA GLN A 298 -4.89 -17.11 -16.53
C GLN A 298 -4.01 -16.74 -17.73
N GLU A 299 -2.71 -17.00 -17.66
CA GLU A 299 -1.78 -16.88 -18.79
C GLU A 299 -2.11 -17.89 -19.91
N LEU A 300 -2.46 -19.14 -19.58
CA LEU A 300 -2.91 -20.12 -20.59
C LEU A 300 -4.21 -19.67 -21.28
N LYS A 301 -5.14 -19.07 -20.53
CA LYS A 301 -6.37 -18.50 -21.10
C LYS A 301 -6.05 -17.33 -22.04
N MET A 302 -5.20 -16.38 -21.64
CA MET A 302 -4.77 -15.28 -22.52
C MET A 302 -4.06 -15.80 -23.79
N ALA A 303 -3.21 -16.82 -23.68
CA ALA A 303 -2.58 -17.47 -24.82
C ALA A 303 -3.60 -18.14 -25.77
N SER A 304 -4.71 -18.68 -25.23
CA SER A 304 -5.77 -19.32 -26.03
C SER A 304 -6.72 -18.36 -26.76
N PHE A 305 -6.68 -17.05 -26.45
CA PHE A 305 -7.55 -16.04 -27.07
C PHE A 305 -6.91 -15.26 -28.23
N ARG A 306 -5.68 -15.58 -28.66
CA ARG A 306 -5.10 -15.04 -29.90
C ARG A 306 -5.35 -15.96 -31.10
N VAL A 307 -5.87 -15.35 -32.17
CA VAL A 307 -6.09 -15.91 -33.52
C VAL A 307 -7.27 -16.88 -33.67
N LYS A 308 -8.48 -16.32 -33.80
CA LYS A 308 -9.31 -16.65 -34.97
C LYS A 308 -8.90 -15.68 -36.09
N PRO A 309 -8.57 -16.15 -37.31
CA PRO A 309 -8.32 -15.25 -38.42
C PRO A 309 -9.65 -14.66 -38.90
N GLU A 310 -9.84 -13.35 -38.72
CA GLU A 310 -10.89 -12.64 -39.45
C GLU A 310 -10.63 -12.73 -40.96
N LYS A 311 -11.68 -13.06 -41.72
CA LYS A 311 -11.62 -13.03 -43.18
C LYS A 311 -11.46 -11.57 -43.61
N GLN A 312 -10.35 -11.25 -44.26
CA GLN A 312 -10.19 -9.93 -44.87
C GLN A 312 -11.24 -9.69 -45.97
N PRO A 313 -11.85 -8.50 -46.04
CA PRO A 313 -12.58 -8.06 -47.22
C PRO A 313 -11.59 -7.78 -48.35
N GLY A 314 -11.79 -8.38 -49.52
CA GLY A 314 -10.99 -8.09 -50.71
C GLY A 314 -11.29 -6.70 -51.28
N PRO A 315 -10.37 -6.12 -52.09
CA PRO A 315 -10.54 -4.79 -52.66
C PRO A 315 -11.64 -4.79 -53.73
N ALA A 316 -12.54 -3.81 -53.66
CA ALA A 316 -13.52 -3.55 -54.71
C ALA A 316 -12.83 -2.81 -55.88
N GLY A 317 -12.94 -3.36 -57.09
CA GLY A 317 -12.36 -2.77 -58.29
C GLY A 317 -13.23 -2.95 -59.53
N SER A 318 -13.47 -1.83 -60.22
CA SER A 318 -14.06 -1.66 -61.56
C SER A 318 -15.58 -1.68 -61.72
N LYS A 319 -16.12 -0.50 -62.08
CA LYS A 319 -16.64 -0.17 -63.43
C LYS A 319 -16.42 1.35 -63.63
N GLU A 320 -15.71 1.74 -64.68
CA GLU A 320 -16.27 2.29 -65.94
C GLU A 320 -16.99 3.64 -65.74
N GLU A 321 -16.86 4.67 -66.60
CA GLU A 321 -15.88 5.03 -67.64
C GLU A 321 -16.24 6.47 -68.11
N LEU A 322 -15.52 7.02 -69.10
CA LEU A 322 -15.89 8.16 -69.96
C LEU A 322 -15.83 9.58 -69.34
N CYS A 323 -15.34 10.61 -70.04
CA CYS A 323 -14.40 10.68 -71.18
C CYS A 323 -13.96 12.15 -71.43
N LEU A 324 -12.78 12.34 -72.03
CA LEU A 324 -12.43 13.26 -73.15
C LEU A 324 -13.01 14.70 -73.20
N ASP A 325 -12.29 15.78 -73.59
CA ASP A 325 -10.90 15.96 -74.07
C ASP A 325 -10.58 17.49 -74.22
N LYS A 326 -9.33 17.82 -74.55
CA LYS A 326 -8.80 19.03 -75.23
C LYS A 326 -8.26 20.25 -74.46
N ASP A 327 -6.94 20.39 -74.61
CA ASP A 327 -6.19 21.54 -75.15
C ASP A 327 -6.35 22.94 -74.49
N ALA A 328 -5.28 23.41 -73.83
CA ALA A 328 -4.30 24.34 -74.42
C ALA A 328 -3.51 25.19 -73.40
N LEU A 329 -2.20 25.38 -73.69
CA LEU A 329 -1.35 26.57 -73.42
C LEU A 329 -1.44 27.31 -72.07
N GLY A 330 -0.36 27.20 -71.28
CA GLY A 330 -0.21 27.85 -69.97
C GLY A 330 0.11 29.35 -69.97
N SER A 331 0.45 29.87 -68.78
CA SER A 331 1.19 31.12 -68.55
C SER A 331 1.67 31.26 -67.09
N ILE A 332 2.81 31.93 -66.90
CA ILE A 332 3.29 32.49 -65.62
C ILE A 332 3.08 34.01 -65.71
N PRO A 333 2.59 34.69 -64.64
CA PRO A 333 3.44 35.67 -63.92
C PRO A 333 3.33 35.48 -62.39
N GLN A 334 4.36 35.57 -61.54
CA GLN A 334 5.40 36.59 -61.29
C GLN A 334 4.96 37.86 -60.53
N GLN A 335 5.76 38.21 -59.50
CA GLN A 335 5.89 39.49 -58.78
C GLN A 335 4.73 39.85 -57.81
N SER A 336 4.95 40.42 -56.61
CA SER A 336 6.15 40.71 -55.79
C SER A 336 5.75 40.64 -54.28
N GLU A 337 6.55 40.92 -53.22
CA GLU A 337 7.88 41.55 -53.08
C GLU A 337 8.56 41.17 -51.73
N HIS A 338 9.85 41.49 -51.59
CA HIS A 338 10.63 41.58 -50.33
C HIS A 338 11.61 42.76 -50.48
N PRO A 339 12.01 43.46 -49.40
CA PRO A 339 13.29 43.14 -48.72
C PRO A 339 13.31 43.52 -47.21
N ALA A 340 14.35 43.32 -46.40
CA ALA A 340 15.45 42.34 -46.21
C ALA A 340 16.14 42.78 -44.88
N PHE A 341 16.68 41.95 -43.99
CA PHE A 341 17.95 41.16 -43.97
C PHE A 341 17.90 40.42 -42.60
N GLY A 342 18.38 39.21 -42.31
CA GLY A 342 19.50 38.41 -42.82
C GLY A 342 20.36 38.01 -41.59
N GLY A 343 20.78 36.75 -41.35
CA GLY A 343 20.53 35.46 -42.01
C GLY A 343 21.30 34.31 -41.31
N ARG A 344 21.22 33.07 -41.85
CA ARG A 344 21.98 31.83 -41.50
C ARG A 344 22.04 31.39 -40.03
N GLY A 345 21.76 30.14 -39.64
CA GLY A 345 21.28 28.91 -40.30
C GLY A 345 20.84 27.95 -39.16
N GLY A 346 20.00 26.94 -39.33
CA GLY A 346 20.06 25.87 -40.33
C GLY A 346 20.12 24.54 -39.55
N GLY A 347 18.99 23.84 -39.39
CA GLY A 347 18.87 22.62 -38.60
C GLY A 347 17.44 22.09 -38.54
N THR A 348 17.19 20.95 -39.17
CA THR A 348 15.85 20.42 -39.50
C THR A 348 15.17 19.73 -38.32
N PHE A 349 13.89 20.03 -38.07
CA PHE A 349 12.99 19.15 -37.30
C PHE A 349 12.32 18.11 -38.21
N PRO A 350 12.41 16.82 -37.86
CA PRO A 350 11.29 15.89 -37.90
C PRO A 350 10.91 15.52 -36.45
N GLY A 351 9.66 15.36 -36.06
CA GLY A 351 8.62 14.59 -36.75
C GLY A 351 8.23 13.43 -35.82
N ARG A 352 7.16 13.63 -35.04
CA ARG A 352 6.69 12.72 -33.98
C ARG A 352 6.29 11.34 -34.54
N PRO A 353 6.81 10.22 -33.99
CA PRO A 353 6.17 8.91 -34.09
C PRO A 353 5.23 8.69 -32.89
N GLN A 354 4.03 8.15 -33.13
CA GLN A 354 3.16 7.62 -32.08
C GLN A 354 3.18 6.08 -32.08
N SER A 355 2.95 5.51 -30.89
CA SER A 355 2.37 4.18 -30.63
C SER A 355 3.00 2.95 -31.29
N SER A 356 3.92 2.30 -30.56
CA SER A 356 4.13 0.84 -30.62
C SER A 356 4.73 0.22 -29.33
N VAL A 357 5.29 1.06 -28.44
CA VAL A 357 6.16 0.62 -27.32
C VAL A 357 5.43 -0.20 -26.23
N GLU A 358 4.13 -0.02 -26.03
CA GLU A 358 3.39 -0.66 -24.93
C GLU A 358 3.14 -2.18 -25.15
N GLN A 359 3.20 -2.68 -26.39
CA GLN A 359 2.99 -4.11 -26.68
C GLN A 359 4.28 -4.94 -26.73
N ASP A 360 5.46 -4.30 -26.78
CA ASP A 360 6.74 -5.01 -26.77
C ASP A 360 7.23 -5.37 -25.36
N LEU A 361 6.73 -4.69 -24.31
CA LEU A 361 7.12 -4.98 -22.93
C LEU A 361 6.69 -6.38 -22.46
N GLU A 362 5.50 -6.87 -22.85
CA GLU A 362 5.01 -8.20 -22.46
C GLU A 362 5.75 -9.35 -23.16
N ASN A 363 6.15 -9.17 -24.42
CA ASN A 363 6.77 -10.24 -25.21
C ASN A 363 8.22 -10.53 -24.79
N LEU A 364 8.90 -9.57 -24.15
CA LEU A 364 10.28 -9.71 -23.66
C LEU A 364 10.39 -10.61 -22.41
N TRP A 365 9.27 -11.01 -21.80
CA TRP A 365 9.25 -11.74 -20.52
C TRP A 365 9.29 -13.26 -20.67
N LYS A 366 9.12 -13.83 -21.87
CA LYS A 366 8.85 -15.26 -22.04
C LYS A 366 9.90 -16.13 -22.72
N GLU A 367 10.99 -15.59 -23.29
CA GLU A 367 12.02 -16.48 -23.84
C GLU A 367 13.47 -15.94 -23.81
N LYS A 368 14.40 -16.89 -23.66
CA LYS A 368 15.82 -16.82 -24.07
C LYS A 368 16.83 -16.07 -23.17
N ILE A 369 17.03 -16.56 -21.94
CA ILE A 369 18.35 -16.51 -21.25
C ILE A 369 18.74 -17.90 -20.71
N LEU A 370 19.08 -18.81 -21.61
CA LEU A 370 19.92 -19.98 -21.39
C LEU A 370 20.79 -20.17 -22.64
N SER A 371 22.02 -20.70 -22.47
CA SER A 371 23.11 -20.73 -23.47
C SER A 371 23.72 -19.34 -23.75
N ASP A 372 25.03 -19.08 -23.64
CA ASP A 372 26.22 -19.93 -23.40
C ASP A 372 27.30 -19.15 -22.61
N LEU A 373 28.16 -19.84 -21.83
CA LEU A 373 29.60 -19.54 -21.58
C LEU A 373 30.21 -20.58 -20.58
N PRO A 374 31.53 -20.84 -20.61
CA PRO A 374 32.14 -22.07 -20.08
C PRO A 374 32.52 -22.01 -18.58
N PRO A 375 32.79 -23.18 -17.96
CA PRO A 375 33.14 -23.27 -16.54
C PRO A 375 34.63 -23.04 -16.27
N SER A 376 34.96 -22.09 -15.38
CA SER A 376 36.23 -22.07 -14.66
C SER A 376 36.01 -21.73 -13.18
N ALA A 377 36.75 -22.41 -12.31
CA ALA A 377 36.65 -22.34 -10.85
C ALA A 377 36.90 -20.90 -10.32
N SER A 378 36.33 -20.46 -9.19
CA SER A 378 36.35 -21.18 -7.91
C SER A 378 35.18 -20.86 -6.95
N LEU A 379 34.19 -21.75 -6.89
CA LEU A 379 33.18 -21.79 -5.83
C LEU A 379 33.49 -22.88 -4.80
N ALA A 380 34.36 -22.57 -3.84
CA ALA A 380 34.65 -23.46 -2.71
C ALA A 380 33.78 -23.11 -1.49
N ARG A 381 32.87 -24.03 -1.11
CA ARG A 381 32.04 -24.02 0.11
C ARG A 381 30.99 -22.91 0.26
N LEU A 382 29.95 -22.99 -0.55
CA LEU A 382 28.57 -22.82 -0.04
C LEU A 382 28.04 -24.21 0.40
N PRO A 383 27.27 -24.33 1.49
CA PRO A 383 26.50 -25.54 1.78
C PRO A 383 25.54 -25.82 0.63
N SER A 384 25.44 -27.08 0.18
CA SER A 384 24.64 -27.43 -0.99
C SER A 384 23.14 -27.17 -0.75
N LEU A 385 22.58 -26.10 -1.34
CA LEU A 385 21.13 -25.91 -1.39
C LEU A 385 20.50 -27.07 -2.16
N LYS A 386 19.80 -27.95 -1.46
CA LYS A 386 19.06 -29.06 -2.07
C LYS A 386 17.73 -28.56 -2.63
N LYS A 387 17.66 -28.51 -3.98
CA LYS A 387 16.49 -28.15 -4.82
C LYS A 387 16.11 -26.65 -4.75
N PRO A 388 15.55 -26.09 -5.84
CA PRO A 388 14.94 -24.76 -5.78
C PRO A 388 13.77 -24.79 -4.80
N VAL A 389 13.86 -23.98 -3.75
CA VAL A 389 12.85 -23.91 -2.69
C VAL A 389 11.63 -23.19 -3.25
N LYS A 390 10.44 -23.79 -3.10
CA LYS A 390 9.15 -23.23 -3.58
C LYS A 390 8.84 -21.85 -2.99
N THR A 391 9.50 -21.49 -1.90
CA THR A 391 9.40 -20.22 -1.16
C THR A 391 9.96 -19.01 -1.93
N LEU A 392 10.87 -19.21 -2.90
CA LEU A 392 11.53 -18.10 -3.62
C LEU A 392 10.53 -17.21 -4.39
N ASP A 393 9.56 -17.82 -5.07
CA ASP A 393 8.57 -17.11 -5.90
C ASP A 393 7.58 -16.28 -5.06
N PHE A 394 7.45 -16.59 -3.77
CA PHE A 394 6.55 -15.91 -2.83
C PHE A 394 7.22 -14.72 -2.13
N LEU A 395 8.54 -14.77 -1.94
CA LEU A 395 9.25 -13.81 -1.10
C LEU A 395 9.10 -12.34 -1.54
N PRO A 396 9.07 -11.95 -2.83
CA PRO A 396 8.79 -10.56 -3.20
C PRO A 396 7.47 -10.03 -2.60
N TRP A 397 6.42 -10.86 -2.58
CA TRP A 397 5.12 -10.48 -2.02
C TRP A 397 5.15 -10.34 -0.48
N VAL A 398 5.99 -11.11 0.21
CA VAL A 398 6.30 -10.93 1.64
C VAL A 398 7.02 -9.62 1.87
N LEU A 399 8.06 -9.32 1.10
CA LEU A 399 8.90 -8.15 1.32
C LEU A 399 8.13 -6.86 0.99
N SER A 400 7.29 -6.83 -0.05
CA SER A 400 6.35 -5.71 -0.27
C SER A 400 5.43 -5.45 0.93
N ALA A 401 5.09 -6.49 1.71
CA ALA A 401 4.27 -6.39 2.91
C ALA A 401 5.05 -6.04 4.19
N GLU A 402 6.36 -6.28 4.22
CA GLU A 402 7.24 -6.08 5.37
C GLU A 402 7.31 -4.60 5.78
N ALA A 403 7.54 -3.72 4.78
CA ALA A 403 7.55 -2.27 4.96
C ALA A 403 6.19 -1.75 5.47
N CYS A 404 5.09 -2.25 4.89
CA CYS A 404 3.73 -1.96 5.34
C CYS A 404 3.46 -2.43 6.78
N ALA A 405 4.10 -3.52 7.21
CA ALA A 405 3.91 -4.16 8.51
C ALA A 405 4.75 -3.56 9.65
N GLY A 406 5.45 -2.44 9.46
CA GLY A 406 6.29 -1.86 10.51
C GLY A 406 7.57 -2.68 10.78
N ARG A 407 8.11 -3.27 9.71
CA ARG A 407 9.40 -3.96 9.61
C ARG A 407 9.71 -5.12 10.59
N PRO A 408 8.81 -6.11 10.76
CA PRO A 408 8.98 -7.20 11.73
C PRO A 408 10.06 -8.22 11.34
N PHE A 409 10.36 -8.38 10.05
CA PHE A 409 11.40 -9.32 9.60
C PHE A 409 12.78 -8.67 9.73
N ARG A 410 12.89 -7.37 9.43
CA ARG A 410 14.08 -6.55 9.70
C ARG A 410 14.44 -6.57 11.19
N ASP A 411 13.46 -6.31 12.06
CA ASP A 411 13.69 -6.36 13.51
C ASP A 411 14.22 -7.76 13.92
N PHE A 412 13.69 -8.86 13.36
CA PHE A 412 14.23 -10.21 13.58
C PHE A 412 15.70 -10.36 13.12
N LEU A 413 16.06 -9.89 11.93
CA LEU A 413 17.44 -9.95 11.41
C LEU A 413 18.41 -9.17 12.32
N GLN A 414 18.01 -8.00 12.82
CA GLN A 414 18.80 -7.23 13.78
C GLN A 414 19.00 -8.00 15.10
N HIS A 415 17.97 -8.62 15.65
CA HIS A 415 18.08 -9.44 16.87
C HIS A 415 18.95 -10.69 16.68
N GLN A 416 19.07 -11.22 15.45
CA GLN A 416 19.97 -12.32 15.09
C GLN A 416 21.39 -11.84 14.71
N ASN A 417 21.70 -10.55 14.88
CA ASN A 417 22.97 -9.91 14.50
C ASN A 417 23.39 -10.20 13.04
N ARG A 418 22.46 -9.94 12.11
CA ARG A 418 22.62 -10.14 10.65
C ARG A 418 22.74 -8.80 9.90
N PRO A 419 23.89 -8.10 9.96
CA PRO A 419 24.03 -6.77 9.37
C PRO A 419 23.88 -6.79 7.85
N VAL A 420 24.60 -7.68 7.14
CA VAL A 420 24.51 -7.86 5.68
C VAL A 420 23.07 -8.10 5.23
N GLU A 421 22.36 -9.02 5.87
CA GLU A 421 21.01 -9.38 5.46
C GLU A 421 19.96 -8.30 5.83
N THR A 422 20.17 -7.57 6.93
CA THR A 422 19.39 -6.35 7.26
C THR A 422 19.61 -5.28 6.18
N HIS A 423 20.85 -5.08 5.75
CA HIS A 423 21.23 -4.08 4.74
C HIS A 423 20.70 -4.43 3.34
N LEU A 424 20.70 -5.71 2.96
CA LEU A 424 20.04 -6.21 1.74
C LEU A 424 18.52 -6.03 1.76
N LEU A 425 17.89 -6.24 2.92
CA LEU A 425 16.45 -6.01 3.09
C LEU A 425 16.11 -4.52 2.97
N ASP A 426 16.91 -3.65 3.59
CA ASP A 426 16.76 -2.20 3.47
C ASP A 426 16.96 -1.72 2.02
N LEU A 427 17.97 -2.22 1.31
CA LEU A 427 18.14 -1.99 -0.14
C LEU A 427 16.92 -2.44 -0.94
N TRP A 428 16.35 -3.62 -0.64
CA TRP A 428 15.15 -4.12 -1.32
C TRP A 428 13.96 -3.17 -1.16
N HIS A 429 13.77 -2.60 0.03
CA HIS A 429 12.69 -1.65 0.30
C HIS A 429 12.91 -0.29 -0.34
N ASP A 430 14.12 0.26 -0.27
CA ASP A 430 14.42 1.54 -0.93
C ASP A 430 14.28 1.44 -2.46
N LEU A 431 14.64 0.29 -3.05
CA LEU A 431 14.38 -0.02 -4.46
C LEU A 431 12.88 -0.09 -4.79
N GLU A 432 12.06 -0.70 -3.92
CA GLU A 432 10.60 -0.75 -4.06
C GLU A 432 9.97 0.65 -3.91
N GLU A 433 10.50 1.50 -3.02
CA GLU A 433 10.06 2.90 -2.85
C GLU A 433 10.45 3.78 -4.05
N PHE A 434 11.58 3.53 -4.69
CA PHE A 434 12.02 4.25 -5.89
C PHE A 434 11.12 4.01 -7.10
N LEU A 435 10.57 2.79 -7.26
CA LEU A 435 9.79 2.38 -8.44
C LEU A 435 8.57 3.27 -8.73
N PRO A 436 7.64 3.55 -7.79
CA PRO A 436 6.53 4.47 -8.03
C PRO A 436 6.97 5.87 -8.42
N VAL A 437 8.03 6.39 -7.78
CA VAL A 437 8.50 7.77 -8.01
C VAL A 437 9.10 7.91 -9.40
N VAL A 438 9.84 6.91 -9.89
CA VAL A 438 10.48 6.94 -11.21
C VAL A 438 9.50 6.64 -12.36
N LEU A 439 8.45 5.83 -12.10
CA LEU A 439 7.44 5.45 -13.10
C LEU A 439 6.29 6.47 -13.22
N ASP A 440 5.96 7.24 -12.19
CA ASP A 440 4.91 8.27 -12.25
C ASP A 440 5.44 9.53 -12.97
N SER A 441 5.21 9.63 -14.28
CA SER A 441 5.62 10.75 -15.13
C SER A 441 4.87 12.06 -14.87
N ASN A 442 3.76 12.02 -14.13
CA ASN A 442 2.82 13.14 -14.04
C ASN A 442 3.05 14.03 -12.82
N ARG A 443 3.92 13.63 -11.88
CA ARG A 443 4.30 14.45 -10.73
C ARG A 443 5.43 15.40 -11.13
N GLU A 444 5.12 16.68 -11.36
CA GLU A 444 6.11 17.76 -11.59
C GLU A 444 7.18 17.83 -10.49
N ASN A 445 6.85 17.38 -9.28
CA ASN A 445 7.72 17.38 -8.12
C ASN A 445 8.68 16.17 -8.04
N SER A 446 8.56 15.19 -8.95
CA SER A 446 9.24 13.89 -8.85
C SER A 446 10.75 13.92 -9.09
N PHE A 447 11.28 14.82 -9.93
CA PHE A 447 12.70 14.80 -10.31
C PHE A 447 13.66 14.85 -9.10
N PHE A 448 13.47 15.82 -8.21
CA PHE A 448 14.28 15.95 -6.99
C PHE A 448 14.13 14.75 -6.05
N LEU A 449 12.93 14.17 -5.95
CA LEU A 449 12.68 13.00 -5.11
C LEU A 449 13.33 11.73 -5.68
N ARG A 450 13.30 11.54 -7.01
CA ARG A 450 14.04 10.46 -7.70
C ARG A 450 15.53 10.58 -7.43
N HIS A 451 16.10 11.77 -7.62
CA HIS A 451 17.53 11.99 -7.41
C HIS A 451 17.92 11.77 -5.95
N LEU A 452 17.14 12.28 -4.99
CA LEU A 452 17.37 12.09 -3.55
C LEU A 452 17.34 10.61 -3.14
N ILE A 453 16.34 9.84 -3.60
CA ILE A 453 16.24 8.41 -3.27
C ILE A 453 17.34 7.61 -3.98
N GLY A 454 17.62 7.91 -5.25
CA GLY A 454 18.67 7.25 -6.03
C GLY A 454 20.08 7.50 -5.48
N GLU A 455 20.39 8.74 -5.13
CA GLU A 455 21.64 9.12 -4.46
C GLU A 455 21.77 8.47 -3.08
N LYS A 456 20.70 8.46 -2.27
CA LYS A 456 20.64 7.72 -1.00
C LYS A 456 20.97 6.25 -1.23
N ILE A 457 20.35 5.58 -2.21
CA ILE A 457 20.61 4.16 -2.49
C ILE A 457 22.07 3.93 -2.86
N CYS A 458 22.62 4.75 -3.77
CA CYS A 458 24.00 4.61 -4.21
C CYS A 458 25.00 4.75 -3.05
N LYS A 459 24.89 5.82 -2.25
CA LYS A 459 25.78 6.09 -1.11
C LYS A 459 25.60 5.12 0.06
N THR A 460 24.37 4.68 0.32
CA THR A 460 24.07 3.82 1.47
C THR A 460 24.48 2.37 1.21
N TYR A 461 24.22 1.84 0.01
CA TYR A 461 24.33 0.39 -0.26
C TYR A 461 25.32 0.00 -1.37
N LEU A 462 25.64 0.89 -2.32
CA LEU A 462 26.36 0.52 -3.56
C LEU A 462 27.78 1.11 -3.65
N GLU A 463 28.20 1.92 -2.68
CA GLU A 463 29.52 2.57 -2.65
C GLU A 463 30.63 1.61 -2.18
N GLU A 464 31.78 1.61 -2.86
CA GLU A 464 32.83 0.58 -2.68
C GLU A 464 33.51 0.62 -1.30
N ASP A 465 33.41 1.74 -0.57
CA ASP A 465 33.92 1.90 0.79
C ASP A 465 33.04 1.22 1.86
N SER A 466 31.87 0.67 1.47
CA SER A 466 31.10 -0.21 2.35
C SER A 466 31.91 -1.50 2.62
N THR A 467 32.28 -1.69 3.89
CA THR A 467 33.28 -2.69 4.32
C THR A 467 32.86 -4.16 4.13
N GLU A 468 31.62 -4.42 3.70
CA GLU A 468 31.07 -5.74 3.41
C GLU A 468 30.58 -5.78 1.96
N LYS A 469 31.26 -6.55 1.09
CA LYS A 469 30.81 -6.73 -0.30
C LYS A 469 29.42 -7.38 -0.32
N LEU A 470 28.44 -6.66 -0.86
CA LEU A 470 27.09 -7.19 -1.09
C LEU A 470 27.14 -8.53 -1.84
N PRO A 471 26.39 -9.58 -1.42
CA PRO A 471 26.31 -10.86 -2.11
C PRO A 471 25.39 -10.80 -3.36
N LEU A 472 25.61 -9.79 -4.20
CA LEU A 472 24.95 -9.56 -5.49
C LEU A 472 25.96 -9.71 -6.64
N GLU A 473 25.49 -9.94 -7.86
CA GLU A 473 26.39 -9.97 -9.02
C GLU A 473 26.99 -8.57 -9.25
N THR A 474 28.32 -8.47 -9.47
CA THR A 474 29.01 -7.17 -9.65
C THR A 474 28.41 -6.32 -10.77
N ARG A 475 27.96 -6.95 -11.87
CA ARG A 475 27.25 -6.24 -12.95
C ARG A 475 25.91 -5.64 -12.50
N THR A 476 25.23 -6.25 -11.54
CA THR A 476 23.97 -5.76 -10.97
C THR A 476 24.24 -4.50 -10.15
N VAL A 477 25.25 -4.53 -9.27
CA VAL A 477 25.67 -3.38 -8.45
C VAL A 477 26.09 -2.19 -9.33
N VAL A 478 27.00 -2.41 -10.28
CA VAL A 478 27.50 -1.35 -11.18
C VAL A 478 26.38 -0.79 -12.06
N SER A 479 25.50 -1.64 -12.59
CA SER A 479 24.39 -1.18 -13.45
C SER A 479 23.31 -0.45 -12.65
N LEU A 480 23.06 -0.82 -11.39
CA LEU A 480 22.20 -0.03 -10.51
C LEU A 480 22.81 1.35 -10.24
N TRP A 481 24.07 1.39 -9.80
CA TRP A 481 24.74 2.65 -9.44
C TRP A 481 24.69 3.67 -10.58
N ASN A 482 25.02 3.24 -11.80
CA ASN A 482 25.04 4.09 -13.00
C ASN A 482 23.70 4.77 -13.35
N HIS A 483 22.55 4.14 -13.04
CA HIS A 483 21.23 4.69 -13.38
C HIS A 483 20.58 5.39 -12.18
N LEU A 484 20.69 4.79 -10.98
CA LEU A 484 20.08 5.33 -9.76
C LEU A 484 20.72 6.65 -9.35
N ILE A 485 22.04 6.84 -9.54
CA ILE A 485 22.68 8.13 -9.23
C ILE A 485 22.13 9.30 -10.07
N CYS A 486 21.60 9.02 -11.26
CA CYS A 486 20.94 10.00 -12.12
C CYS A 486 19.43 10.14 -11.82
N GLY A 487 18.86 9.32 -10.93
CA GLY A 487 17.42 9.24 -10.70
C GLY A 487 16.65 8.54 -11.83
N GLU A 488 17.33 7.74 -12.65
CA GLU A 488 16.76 7.05 -13.81
C GLU A 488 16.24 5.63 -13.46
N PHE A 489 15.26 5.16 -14.24
CA PHE A 489 14.76 3.79 -14.11
C PHE A 489 15.79 2.78 -14.61
N SER A 490 15.94 1.66 -13.90
CA SER A 490 16.85 0.58 -14.29
C SER A 490 16.16 -0.79 -14.20
N PRO A 491 16.12 -1.59 -15.29
CA PRO A 491 15.66 -2.99 -15.22
C PRO A 491 16.45 -3.86 -14.24
N TRP A 492 17.66 -3.43 -13.85
CA TRP A 492 18.49 -4.09 -12.86
C TRP A 492 17.90 -4.05 -11.45
N ILE A 493 16.92 -3.18 -11.17
CA ILE A 493 16.15 -3.16 -9.92
C ILE A 493 15.52 -4.53 -9.65
N PHE A 494 14.75 -5.05 -10.60
CA PHE A 494 14.10 -6.36 -10.48
C PHE A 494 15.10 -7.52 -10.38
N ARG A 495 16.27 -7.36 -11.01
CA ARG A 495 17.35 -8.34 -10.90
C ARG A 495 17.95 -8.37 -9.49
N ALA A 496 18.28 -7.21 -8.93
CA ALA A 496 18.77 -7.08 -7.56
C ALA A 496 17.73 -7.59 -6.56
N GLN A 497 16.46 -7.20 -6.70
CA GLN A 497 15.36 -7.72 -5.87
C GLN A 497 15.30 -9.25 -5.90
N LYS A 498 15.46 -9.89 -7.07
CA LYS A 498 15.52 -11.35 -7.24
C LYS A 498 16.78 -12.00 -6.64
N GLU A 499 17.93 -11.33 -6.70
CA GLU A 499 19.18 -11.79 -6.08
C GLU A 499 19.09 -11.70 -4.55
N ILE A 500 18.62 -10.57 -4.00
CA ILE A 500 18.32 -10.38 -2.56
C ILE A 500 17.34 -11.44 -2.07
N CYS A 501 16.27 -11.73 -2.83
CA CYS A 501 15.30 -12.76 -2.44
C CYS A 501 15.91 -14.16 -2.30
N LYS A 502 16.99 -14.50 -3.05
CA LYS A 502 17.69 -15.79 -2.87
C LYS A 502 18.42 -15.86 -1.53
N VAL A 503 18.99 -14.74 -1.09
CA VAL A 503 19.73 -14.64 0.19
C VAL A 503 18.78 -14.70 1.38
N LEU A 504 17.68 -13.94 1.33
CA LEU A 504 16.75 -13.80 2.47
C LEU A 504 15.77 -14.98 2.64
N CYS A 505 15.66 -15.88 1.64
CA CYS A 505 14.64 -16.93 1.61
C CYS A 505 14.66 -17.86 2.83
N SER A 506 15.83 -18.43 3.20
CA SER A 506 15.92 -19.32 4.37
C SER A 506 15.73 -18.59 5.69
N LEU A 507 16.20 -17.34 5.79
CA LEU A 507 16.05 -16.52 6.99
C LEU A 507 14.57 -16.15 7.24
N TYR A 508 13.78 -15.98 6.19
CA TYR A 508 12.33 -15.80 6.33
C TYR A 508 11.62 -17.07 6.84
N GLU A 509 12.09 -18.26 6.47
CA GLU A 509 11.59 -19.53 7.02
C GLU A 509 11.94 -19.67 8.51
N GLU A 510 13.16 -19.28 8.91
CA GLU A 510 13.58 -19.21 10.33
C GLU A 510 12.77 -18.18 11.13
N PHE A 511 12.44 -17.03 10.54
CA PHE A 511 11.54 -16.03 11.12
C PHE A 511 10.14 -16.59 11.37
N LEU A 512 9.54 -17.29 10.39
CA LEU A 512 8.24 -17.94 10.56
C LEU A 512 8.27 -19.02 11.65
N ALA A 513 9.29 -19.88 11.68
CA ALA A 513 9.45 -20.89 12.72
C ALA A 513 9.62 -20.27 14.12
N THR A 514 10.27 -19.10 14.21
CA THR A 514 10.42 -18.34 15.47
C THR A 514 9.10 -17.70 15.90
N ALA A 515 8.33 -17.13 14.96
CA ALA A 515 7.01 -16.57 15.22
C ALA A 515 5.99 -17.65 15.63
N ASP A 516 6.06 -18.85 15.04
CA ASP A 516 5.24 -19.99 15.43
C ASP A 516 5.57 -20.44 16.86
N ARG A 517 6.86 -20.51 17.22
CA ARG A 517 7.30 -20.86 18.57
C ARG A 517 6.81 -19.86 19.62
N THR A 518 6.97 -18.55 19.39
CA THR A 518 6.52 -17.53 20.36
C THR A 518 5.00 -17.50 20.47
N PHE A 519 4.27 -17.70 19.37
CA PHE A 519 2.81 -17.82 19.40
C PHE A 519 2.35 -19.03 20.23
N LEU A 520 2.89 -20.22 19.97
CA LEU A 520 2.53 -21.43 20.72
C LEU A 520 2.88 -21.35 22.22
N GLN A 521 3.97 -20.68 22.59
CA GLN A 521 4.32 -20.43 24.00
C GLN A 521 3.25 -19.63 24.76
N PHE A 522 2.56 -18.69 24.09
CA PHE A 522 1.42 -17.98 24.68
C PHE A 522 0.14 -18.83 24.68
N MET A 523 -0.09 -19.63 23.63
CA MET A 523 -1.32 -20.41 23.49
C MET A 523 -1.33 -21.74 24.26
N GLY A 524 -0.19 -22.22 24.74
CA GLY A 524 -0.04 -23.55 25.35
C GLY A 524 1.00 -23.60 26.47
N ALA A 525 0.65 -23.05 27.64
CA ALA A 525 1.43 -23.24 28.87
C ALA A 525 1.20 -24.65 29.46
N GLY A 526 1.63 -25.71 28.77
CA GLY A 526 1.51 -27.09 29.28
C GLY A 526 1.85 -28.22 28.29
N THR A 527 3.05 -28.80 28.46
CA THR A 527 3.49 -30.14 28.03
C THR A 527 3.39 -30.56 26.54
N ASP A 528 4.55 -30.83 25.95
CA ASP A 528 4.69 -31.73 24.80
C ASP A 528 4.19 -33.13 25.14
N VAL A 529 3.04 -33.54 24.58
CA VAL A 529 2.58 -34.93 24.58
C VAL A 529 2.44 -35.41 23.13
N PRO A 530 3.34 -36.30 22.63
CA PRO A 530 3.23 -36.83 21.28
C PRO A 530 2.15 -37.93 21.21
N MET A 531 1.10 -37.71 20.42
CA MET A 531 -0.03 -38.65 20.23
C MET A 531 -0.54 -38.67 18.77
N PRO A 532 -1.44 -39.60 18.37
CA PRO A 532 -1.37 -40.20 17.03
C PRO A 532 -1.92 -39.32 15.91
N LYS A 533 -1.41 -39.57 14.69
CA LYS A 533 -1.92 -39.00 13.45
C LYS A 533 -3.33 -39.52 13.14
N VAL A 534 -4.35 -38.88 13.71
CA VAL A 534 -5.70 -38.88 13.11
C VAL A 534 -5.60 -38.13 11.77
N PRO A 535 -6.13 -38.65 10.66
CA PRO A 535 -6.12 -37.92 9.39
C PRO A 535 -6.98 -36.66 9.50
N GLY A 536 -6.31 -35.51 9.67
CA GLY A 536 -6.96 -34.21 9.71
C GLY A 536 -7.63 -33.90 8.37
N ARG A 537 -8.81 -33.27 8.43
CA ARG A 537 -9.50 -32.81 7.23
C ARG A 537 -8.64 -31.70 6.60
N ALA A 538 -8.20 -31.89 5.36
CA ALA A 538 -7.57 -30.80 4.62
C ALA A 538 -8.60 -29.67 4.45
N ALA A 539 -8.19 -28.43 4.72
CA ALA A 539 -9.02 -27.27 4.42
C ALA A 539 -9.36 -27.26 2.92
N GLY A 540 -10.58 -26.82 2.59
CA GLY A 540 -11.07 -26.83 1.23
C GLY A 540 -10.22 -25.91 0.34
N ARG A 541 -10.04 -26.27 -0.94
CA ARG A 541 -9.36 -25.37 -1.91
C ARG A 541 -9.98 -23.96 -1.95
N GLY A 542 -11.29 -23.84 -1.71
CA GLY A 542 -11.97 -22.56 -1.57
C GLY A 542 -11.54 -21.74 -0.34
N GLU A 543 -11.31 -22.37 0.82
CA GLU A 543 -10.91 -21.67 2.06
C GLU A 543 -9.52 -21.03 1.90
N HIS A 544 -8.57 -21.75 1.31
CA HIS A 544 -7.25 -21.21 0.96
C HIS A 544 -7.33 -20.12 -0.12
N PHE A 545 -8.25 -20.23 -1.09
CA PHE A 545 -8.45 -19.20 -2.11
C PHE A 545 -8.95 -17.88 -1.49
N HIS A 546 -10.01 -17.91 -0.70
CA HIS A 546 -10.53 -16.73 0.01
C HIS A 546 -9.49 -16.09 0.92
N LEU A 547 -8.68 -16.90 1.61
CA LEU A 547 -7.59 -16.39 2.42
C LEU A 547 -6.49 -15.73 1.58
N SER A 548 -6.15 -16.29 0.42
CA SER A 548 -5.20 -15.68 -0.52
C SER A 548 -5.68 -14.30 -0.98
N GLN A 549 -6.98 -14.17 -1.26
CA GLN A 549 -7.63 -12.92 -1.64
C GLN A 549 -7.58 -11.91 -0.49
N ARG A 550 -7.94 -12.34 0.73
CA ARG A 550 -7.88 -11.51 1.96
C ARG A 550 -6.47 -10.96 2.22
N MET A 551 -5.43 -11.78 2.09
CA MET A 551 -4.04 -11.35 2.23
C MET A 551 -3.60 -10.40 1.11
N ASN A 552 -4.02 -10.65 -0.14
CA ASN A 552 -3.75 -9.77 -1.26
C ASN A 552 -4.41 -8.39 -1.08
N GLN A 553 -5.65 -8.35 -0.58
CA GLN A 553 -6.36 -7.10 -0.36
C GLN A 553 -5.81 -6.31 0.82
N SER A 554 -5.48 -6.99 1.93
CA SER A 554 -4.73 -6.40 3.05
C SER A 554 -3.46 -5.70 2.55
N LEU A 555 -2.70 -6.35 1.67
CA LEU A 555 -1.52 -5.72 1.09
C LEU A 555 -1.86 -4.54 0.18
N LYS A 556 -2.82 -4.67 -0.74
CA LYS A 556 -3.21 -3.57 -1.64
C LYS A 556 -3.63 -2.32 -0.86
N LEU A 557 -4.49 -2.47 0.15
CA LEU A 557 -4.93 -1.40 1.04
C LEU A 557 -3.74 -0.75 1.75
N SER A 558 -2.85 -1.58 2.32
CA SER A 558 -1.68 -1.11 3.04
C SER A 558 -0.69 -0.38 2.12
N GLN A 559 -0.44 -0.90 0.91
CA GLN A 559 0.46 -0.29 -0.07
C GLN A 559 -0.08 1.04 -0.62
N ALA A 560 -1.40 1.12 -0.85
CA ALA A 560 -2.09 2.32 -1.29
C ALA A 560 -2.01 3.42 -0.22
N LEU A 561 -2.28 3.08 1.05
CA LEU A 561 -2.11 3.97 2.20
C LEU A 561 -0.63 4.15 2.63
N HIS A 562 0.32 3.48 2.00
CA HIS A 562 1.75 3.71 2.22
C HIS A 562 2.37 4.60 1.12
N GLY A 563 1.66 4.88 0.03
CA GLY A 563 2.18 5.59 -1.15
C GLY A 563 3.08 4.72 -2.06
N THR A 564 3.35 3.47 -1.69
CA THR A 564 4.16 2.51 -2.47
C THR A 564 3.46 1.95 -3.71
N ARG A 565 2.18 2.24 -3.91
CA ARG A 565 1.42 1.79 -5.09
C ARG A 565 0.47 2.90 -5.52
N SER A 566 0.35 3.05 -6.84
CA SER A 566 -0.62 3.96 -7.46
C SER A 566 -2.02 3.67 -6.92
N LEU A 567 -2.64 4.65 -6.25
CA LEU A 567 -4.06 4.62 -5.86
C LEU A 567 -4.90 4.53 -7.14
N GLU A 568 -5.56 3.39 -7.38
CA GLU A 568 -6.54 3.28 -8.46
C GLU A 568 -7.58 4.40 -8.32
N GLY A 569 -7.95 5.03 -9.43
CA GLY A 569 -8.94 6.10 -9.41
C GLY A 569 -10.28 5.60 -8.83
N VAL A 570 -11.06 6.53 -8.27
CA VAL A 570 -12.40 6.21 -7.76
C VAL A 570 -13.20 5.54 -8.88
N SER A 571 -13.78 4.39 -8.56
CA SER A 571 -14.39 3.47 -9.50
C SER A 571 -15.55 2.76 -8.83
N SER A 572 -16.48 2.21 -9.62
CA SER A 572 -17.67 1.47 -9.16
C SER A 572 -17.40 0.49 -8.01
N LYS A 573 -16.25 -0.20 -8.00
CA LYS A 573 -15.83 -1.09 -6.91
C LYS A 573 -15.74 -0.39 -5.54
N HIS A 574 -15.31 0.86 -5.48
CA HIS A 574 -15.22 1.62 -4.22
C HIS A 574 -16.62 1.85 -3.61
N TRP A 575 -17.62 2.12 -4.43
CA TRP A 575 -19.02 2.26 -4.02
C TRP A 575 -19.62 0.92 -3.60
N GLN A 576 -19.32 -0.15 -4.33
CA GLN A 576 -19.71 -1.52 -3.95
C GLN A 576 -19.11 -1.95 -2.60
N PHE A 577 -17.82 -1.66 -2.36
CA PHE A 577 -17.22 -1.88 -1.03
C PHE A 577 -17.89 -1.03 0.05
N LEU A 578 -18.20 0.23 -0.21
CA LEU A 578 -18.91 1.09 0.75
C LEU A 578 -20.29 0.53 1.11
N ALA A 579 -21.03 0.02 0.12
CA ALA A 579 -22.34 -0.59 0.30
C ALA A 579 -22.29 -1.90 1.12
N ALA A 580 -21.34 -2.79 0.81
CA ALA A 580 -21.20 -4.08 1.50
C ALA A 580 -20.55 -3.96 2.90
N ARG A 581 -19.90 -2.84 3.23
CA ARG A 581 -19.06 -2.74 4.43
C ARG A 581 -19.86 -2.56 5.73
N ASP A 582 -19.77 -3.59 6.54
CA ASP A 582 -20.12 -3.59 7.96
C ASP A 582 -18.87 -3.82 8.83
N LEU A 583 -18.43 -2.76 9.53
CA LEU A 583 -17.25 -2.81 10.41
C LEU A 583 -17.40 -3.89 11.51
N GLN A 584 -18.63 -4.12 11.99
CA GLN A 584 -18.90 -5.11 13.05
C GLN A 584 -18.77 -6.56 12.58
N LYS A 585 -18.84 -6.79 11.26
CA LYS A 585 -18.69 -8.10 10.62
C LYS A 585 -17.29 -8.36 10.06
N GLY A 586 -16.30 -7.53 10.42
CA GLY A 586 -14.91 -7.63 9.92
C GLY A 586 -14.56 -6.59 8.85
N GLY A 587 -15.49 -5.69 8.54
CA GLY A 587 -15.26 -4.45 7.80
C GLY A 587 -14.65 -4.65 6.43
N SER A 588 -13.60 -3.87 6.15
CA SER A 588 -12.85 -3.82 4.89
C SER A 588 -12.33 -5.19 4.45
N MET A 589 -12.03 -6.10 5.39
CA MET A 589 -11.53 -7.44 5.07
C MET A 589 -12.63 -8.44 4.72
N GLN A 590 -13.89 -8.17 5.10
CA GLN A 590 -15.05 -9.02 4.86
C GLN A 590 -15.86 -8.54 3.65
N ALA A 591 -16.01 -7.22 3.44
CA ALA A 591 -16.76 -6.64 2.34
C ALA A 591 -16.29 -7.14 0.95
N GLU A 592 -14.98 -7.32 0.74
CA GLU A 592 -14.44 -7.86 -0.50
C GLU A 592 -14.62 -9.39 -0.64
N MET A 593 -14.79 -10.12 0.46
CA MET A 593 -15.15 -11.54 0.39
C MET A 593 -16.62 -11.74 -0.02
N GLU A 594 -17.50 -10.82 0.36
CA GLU A 594 -18.93 -10.88 0.03
C GLU A 594 -19.23 -10.46 -1.42
N LEU A 595 -18.42 -9.58 -2.02
CA LEU A 595 -18.57 -9.16 -3.42
C LEU A 595 -18.01 -10.15 -4.47
N LEU A 596 -17.34 -11.23 -4.05
CA LEU A 596 -16.90 -12.32 -4.95
C LEU A 596 -17.74 -13.60 -4.83
N LEU A 597 -18.86 -13.55 -4.10
CA LEU A 597 -19.83 -14.64 -3.92
C LEU A 597 -21.14 -14.33 -4.67
#